data_AF-A0A0M4ME29-F1
#
_entry.id   AF-A0A0M4ME29-F1
#
_cell.length_a   1.000
_cell.length_b   1.000
_cell.length_c   1.000
_cell.angle_alpha   90.00
_cell.angle_beta   90.00
_cell.angle_gamma   90.00
#
_symmetry.space_group_name_H-M   'P 1'
#
loop_
_entity.id
_entity.type
_entity.pdbx_description
1 polymer ?
#
loop_
_entity_poly.entity_id
_entity_poly.type
_entity_poly.pdbx_seq_one_letter_code
_entity_poly.pdbx_strand_id
1 'polypeptide(L)'
;MTATAVTAAVNSDGRLEAFLRGTDGSVWSMWQTVPHSGPWSPTGTLGGVVKTPLSTALNTNGRLEIFGIGTDNAAYHDWQTAPHAGPWSGWSGLGGVVSELDIAVNTDGRLELFGIGGNNALYSNWQTAPHAGPWSGWYSLGGWISQVFVARNADGRLEAFGIGADHALYSTWQPSAGAGPWSGWHSLGGWVSKVAVACNTDGRLEAFGIGADNALYHAWQPSAGGGPWSGWSKLGGWISDLTVACNSDGRMEVFGIGSDGALYDIWQTVPHGGPWSGWNRLGGWVSQISADRNSDGRLEVFGIGSDGALYDIWQTVPHGGPWSGWNKLT
;
A
#
# COMPACT_ATOMS: atom_id res chain seq x y z
N MET A 1 1.65 -5.18 23.37
CA MET A 1 1.31 -6.04 22.20
C MET A 1 2.59 -6.19 21.39
N THR A 2 2.79 -7.34 20.74
CA THR A 2 3.94 -7.56 19.84
C THR A 2 3.40 -7.51 18.42
N ALA A 3 3.76 -6.47 17.66
CA ALA A 3 3.31 -6.27 16.29
C ALA A 3 4.12 -7.14 15.31
N THR A 4 3.49 -7.50 14.20
CA THR A 4 4.07 -8.29 13.10
C THR A 4 3.90 -7.62 11.75
N ALA A 5 2.99 -6.65 11.63
CA ALA A 5 2.79 -5.84 10.45
C ALA A 5 2.21 -4.48 10.83
N VAL A 6 2.50 -3.48 10.01
CA VAL A 6 2.00 -2.12 10.04
C VAL A 6 1.56 -1.68 8.64
N THR A 7 0.46 -0.95 8.59
CA THR A 7 0.09 -0.08 7.49
C THR A 7 -0.36 1.27 8.07
N ALA A 8 -0.20 2.36 7.32
CA ALA A 8 -0.64 3.68 7.72
C ALA A 8 -1.65 4.25 6.71
N ALA A 9 -2.50 5.16 7.17
CA ALA A 9 -3.36 5.95 6.30
C ALA A 9 -3.56 7.36 6.90
N VAL A 10 -3.73 8.34 6.01
CA VAL A 10 -4.07 9.72 6.39
C VAL A 10 -5.59 9.86 6.56
N ASN A 11 -6.03 10.29 7.74
CA ASN A 11 -7.40 10.69 8.01
C ASN A 11 -7.78 11.95 7.22
N SER A 12 -9.08 12.21 7.05
CA SER A 12 -9.58 13.38 6.32
C SER A 12 -9.19 14.74 6.91
N ASP A 13 -8.75 14.79 8.17
CA ASP A 13 -8.23 15.97 8.84
C ASP A 13 -6.69 16.10 8.77
N GLY A 14 -6.02 15.18 8.09
CA GLY A 14 -4.57 15.20 7.86
C GLY A 14 -3.73 14.52 8.94
N ARG A 15 -4.34 13.83 9.91
CA ARG A 15 -3.63 13.00 10.90
C ARG A 15 -3.32 11.63 10.32
N LEU A 16 -2.09 11.16 10.47
CA LEU A 16 -1.76 9.76 10.21
C LEU A 16 -2.37 8.86 11.29
N GLU A 17 -2.87 7.72 10.87
CA GLU A 17 -3.29 6.61 11.73
C GLU A 17 -2.58 5.33 11.27
N ALA A 18 -1.87 4.70 12.20
CA ALA A 18 -1.17 3.45 12.00
C ALA A 18 -2.04 2.28 12.49
N PHE A 19 -2.16 1.25 11.67
CA PHE A 19 -2.88 0.02 11.95
C PHE A 19 -1.90 -1.14 12.07
N LEU A 20 -2.01 -1.88 13.16
CA LEU A 20 -1.06 -2.93 13.55
C LEU A 20 -1.74 -4.27 13.64
N ARG A 21 -1.05 -5.31 13.19
CA ARG A 21 -1.41 -6.71 13.42
C ARG A 21 -0.50 -7.33 14.47
N GLY A 22 -1.07 -7.78 15.58
CA GLY A 22 -0.35 -8.51 16.63
C GLY A 22 0.05 -9.93 16.23
N THR A 23 0.94 -10.56 17.00
CA THR A 23 1.34 -11.98 16.82
C THR A 23 0.18 -12.96 16.93
N ASP A 24 -0.84 -12.63 17.71
CA ASP A 24 -2.10 -13.38 17.86
C ASP A 24 -3.13 -13.05 16.76
N GLY A 25 -2.77 -12.18 15.81
CA GLY A 25 -3.64 -11.68 14.75
C GLY A 25 -4.59 -10.56 15.16
N SER A 26 -4.56 -10.12 16.42
CA SER A 26 -5.40 -9.01 16.88
C SER A 26 -5.05 -7.70 16.16
N VAL A 27 -6.07 -6.89 15.89
CA VAL A 27 -5.91 -5.60 15.21
C VAL A 27 -5.91 -4.45 16.21
N TRP A 28 -4.98 -3.53 16.01
CA TRP A 28 -4.79 -2.34 16.85
C TRP A 28 -4.62 -1.10 15.99
N SER A 29 -4.94 0.06 16.54
CA SER A 29 -4.63 1.35 15.92
C SER A 29 -4.07 2.34 16.91
N MET A 30 -3.35 3.32 16.37
CA MET A 30 -2.96 4.56 17.03
C MET A 30 -2.85 5.66 16.01
N TRP A 31 -3.10 6.91 16.41
CA TRP A 31 -3.15 8.04 15.50
C TRP A 31 -2.39 9.25 16.06
N GLN A 32 -1.88 10.10 15.18
CA GLN A 32 -1.40 11.43 15.57
C GLN A 32 -2.55 12.19 16.23
N THR A 33 -2.29 12.90 17.35
CA THR A 33 -3.33 13.67 18.06
C THR A 33 -3.60 15.04 17.43
N VAL A 34 -2.66 15.53 16.65
CA VAL A 34 -2.75 16.72 15.80
C VAL A 34 -2.17 16.39 14.43
N PRO A 35 -2.64 17.00 13.32
CA PRO A 35 -2.08 16.70 12.01
C PRO A 35 -0.56 16.88 11.99
N HIS A 36 0.14 16.04 11.21
CA HIS A 36 1.57 16.12 10.91
C HIS A 36 2.54 16.16 12.11
N SER A 37 2.06 15.94 13.34
CA SER A 37 2.93 15.99 14.51
C SER A 37 2.46 15.07 15.62
N GLY A 38 3.43 14.60 16.41
CA GLY A 38 3.14 13.98 17.69
C GLY A 38 2.56 14.98 18.70
N PRO A 39 2.04 14.49 19.85
CA PRO A 39 2.11 13.10 20.30
C PRO A 39 1.11 12.19 19.57
N TRP A 40 1.41 10.89 19.56
CA TRP A 40 0.49 9.84 19.13
C TRP A 40 -0.47 9.47 20.27
N SER A 41 -1.67 8.99 19.92
CA SER A 41 -2.62 8.43 20.87
C SER A 41 -2.06 7.16 21.53
N PRO A 42 -2.56 6.77 22.71
CA PRO A 42 -2.35 5.42 23.20
C PRO A 42 -2.85 4.39 22.17
N THR A 43 -2.17 3.25 22.07
CA THR A 43 -2.59 2.14 21.21
C THR A 43 -3.89 1.53 21.73
N GLY A 44 -4.89 1.44 20.84
CA GLY A 44 -6.20 0.83 21.13
C GLY A 44 -6.44 -0.42 20.27
N THR A 45 -7.21 -1.38 20.76
CA THR A 45 -7.64 -2.53 19.95
C THR A 45 -8.86 -2.17 19.12
N LEU A 46 -8.88 -2.63 17.86
CA LEU A 46 -10.06 -2.63 17.00
C LEU A 46 -10.80 -3.98 17.02
N GLY A 47 -10.46 -4.86 17.97
CA GLY A 47 -10.93 -6.23 17.98
C GLY A 47 -10.47 -7.01 16.73
N GLY A 48 -11.21 -8.07 16.40
CA GLY A 48 -10.92 -8.91 15.23
C GLY A 48 -9.64 -9.73 15.35
N VAL A 49 -9.54 -10.77 14.53
CA VAL A 49 -8.32 -11.59 14.37
C VAL A 49 -8.11 -11.81 12.88
N VAL A 50 -7.02 -11.27 12.34
CA VAL A 50 -6.65 -11.37 10.92
C VAL A 50 -5.35 -12.14 10.74
N LYS A 51 -5.15 -12.76 9.57
CA LYS A 51 -3.95 -13.56 9.25
C LYS A 51 -2.89 -12.81 8.46
N THR A 52 -3.28 -11.78 7.72
CA THR A 52 -2.40 -11.01 6.82
C THR A 52 -2.29 -9.56 7.28
N PRO A 53 -1.30 -8.80 6.78
CA PRO A 53 -1.34 -7.34 6.86
C PRO A 53 -2.68 -6.77 6.39
N LEU A 54 -3.04 -5.61 6.93
CA LEU A 54 -4.28 -4.92 6.61
C LEU A 54 -4.12 -4.08 5.34
N SER A 55 -5.22 -3.92 4.60
CA SER A 55 -5.33 -2.91 3.55
C SER A 55 -6.20 -1.75 4.07
N THR A 56 -5.87 -0.51 3.71
CA THR A 56 -6.53 0.70 4.22
C THR A 56 -7.04 1.55 3.07
N ALA A 57 -8.19 2.17 3.24
CA ALA A 57 -8.72 3.15 2.29
C ALA A 57 -9.45 4.28 3.01
N LEU A 58 -9.32 5.50 2.46
CA LEU A 58 -10.15 6.63 2.84
C LEU A 58 -11.36 6.69 1.90
N ASN A 59 -12.56 6.49 2.44
CA ASN A 59 -13.80 6.73 1.70
C ASN A 59 -13.90 8.21 1.32
N THR A 60 -14.59 8.52 0.22
CA THR A 60 -14.76 9.92 -0.24
C THR A 60 -15.56 10.81 0.72
N ASN A 61 -16.26 10.21 1.70
CA ASN A 61 -16.89 10.94 2.80
C ASN A 61 -15.96 11.18 4.01
N GLY A 62 -14.67 10.83 3.91
CA GLY A 62 -13.64 11.11 4.90
C GLY A 62 -13.49 10.09 6.03
N ARG A 63 -14.16 8.93 5.93
CA ARG A 63 -14.06 7.82 6.88
C ARG A 63 -12.99 6.83 6.43
N LEU A 64 -12.05 6.50 7.31
CA LEU A 64 -11.16 5.37 7.06
C LEU A 64 -11.92 4.05 7.16
N GLU A 65 -11.51 3.10 6.32
CA GLU A 65 -11.99 1.74 6.30
C GLU A 65 -10.80 0.80 6.11
N ILE A 66 -10.76 -0.24 6.93
CA ILE A 66 -9.69 -1.24 6.94
C ILE A 66 -10.22 -2.60 6.55
N PHE A 67 -9.37 -3.38 5.88
CA PHE A 67 -9.71 -4.70 5.34
C PHE A 67 -8.69 -5.72 5.81
N GLY A 68 -9.16 -6.92 6.11
CA GLY A 68 -8.30 -8.01 6.57
C GLY A 68 -8.88 -9.38 6.28
N ILE A 69 -8.03 -10.40 6.31
CA ILE A 69 -8.41 -11.80 6.07
C ILE A 69 -8.58 -12.50 7.42
N GLY A 70 -9.81 -12.94 7.70
CA GLY A 70 -10.17 -13.66 8.91
C GLY A 70 -9.55 -15.06 8.99
N THR A 71 -9.64 -15.69 10.16
CA THR A 71 -9.07 -17.04 10.38
C THR A 71 -9.69 -18.11 9.48
N ASP A 72 -10.92 -17.92 9.03
CA ASP A 72 -11.66 -18.73 8.06
C ASP A 72 -11.28 -18.49 6.58
N ASN A 73 -10.36 -17.57 6.31
CA ASN A 73 -9.96 -17.09 4.97
C ASN A 73 -10.98 -16.17 4.28
N ALA A 74 -12.04 -15.73 4.96
CA ALA A 74 -12.94 -14.74 4.39
C ALA A 74 -12.35 -13.32 4.52
N ALA A 75 -12.74 -12.43 3.61
CA ALA A 75 -12.44 -11.02 3.74
C ALA A 75 -13.41 -10.38 4.74
N TYR A 76 -12.88 -9.51 5.58
CA TYR A 76 -13.62 -8.69 6.52
C TYR A 76 -13.22 -7.23 6.38
N HIS A 77 -14.09 -6.34 6.82
CA HIS A 77 -13.82 -4.91 6.90
C HIS A 77 -14.35 -4.29 8.19
N ASP A 78 -13.75 -3.18 8.61
CA ASP A 78 -14.18 -2.32 9.71
C ASP A 78 -13.96 -0.86 9.30
N TRP A 79 -14.91 0.03 9.59
CA TRP A 79 -14.85 1.43 9.19
C TRP A 79 -15.12 2.38 10.35
N GLN A 80 -14.54 3.57 10.27
CA GLN A 80 -14.92 4.68 11.15
C GLN A 80 -16.38 5.04 10.91
N THR A 81 -17.16 5.21 11.99
CA THR A 81 -18.59 5.58 11.87
C THR A 81 -18.79 7.07 11.54
N ALA A 82 -17.81 7.91 11.86
CA ALA A 82 -17.73 9.32 11.48
C ALA A 82 -16.33 9.64 10.94
N PRO A 83 -16.16 10.67 10.09
CA PRO A 83 -14.83 11.04 9.59
C PRO A 83 -13.86 11.33 10.73
N HIS A 84 -12.61 10.89 10.59
CA HIS A 84 -11.48 11.17 11.49
C HIS A 84 -11.73 10.87 12.98
N ALA A 85 -12.76 10.09 13.30
CA ALA A 85 -13.16 9.80 14.67
C ALA A 85 -13.69 8.37 14.81
N GLY A 86 -13.39 7.76 15.96
CA GLY A 86 -14.16 6.62 16.43
C GLY A 86 -15.59 7.03 16.86
N PRO A 87 -16.47 6.07 17.15
CA PRO A 87 -16.21 4.63 17.20
C PRO A 87 -16.08 3.99 15.81
N TRP A 88 -15.43 2.83 15.78
CA TRP A 88 -15.39 1.94 14.62
C TRP A 88 -16.65 1.07 14.58
N SER A 89 -17.01 0.57 13.39
CA SER A 89 -18.24 -0.21 13.18
C SER A 89 -18.20 -1.59 13.83
N GLY A 90 -17.01 -2.14 14.06
CA GLY A 90 -16.78 -3.55 14.30
C GLY A 90 -16.72 -4.35 12.99
N TRP A 91 -15.95 -5.44 13.01
CA TRP A 91 -15.69 -6.27 11.85
C TRP A 91 -16.96 -6.89 11.25
N SER A 92 -17.17 -6.62 9.97
CA SER A 92 -18.23 -7.21 9.15
C SER A 92 -17.64 -8.09 8.04
N GLY A 93 -18.33 -9.17 7.69
CA GLY A 93 -17.85 -10.14 6.69
C GLY A 93 -18.23 -9.75 5.26
N LEU A 94 -17.25 -9.76 4.36
CA LEU A 94 -17.42 -9.65 2.90
C LEU A 94 -17.41 -11.02 2.20
N GLY A 95 -17.20 -12.10 2.97
CA GLY A 95 -17.17 -13.48 2.47
C GLY A 95 -15.98 -13.76 1.56
N GLY A 96 -16.14 -14.75 0.68
CA GLY A 96 -15.06 -15.24 -0.19
C GLY A 96 -14.06 -16.13 0.56
N VAL A 97 -13.09 -16.67 -0.18
CA VAL A 97 -11.93 -17.39 0.36
C VAL A 97 -10.71 -16.83 -0.35
N VAL A 98 -9.97 -15.97 0.34
CA VAL A 98 -8.86 -15.18 -0.22
C VAL A 98 -7.58 -15.34 0.59
N SER A 99 -6.43 -15.17 -0.07
CA SER A 99 -5.10 -15.26 0.55
C SER A 99 -4.36 -13.93 0.62
N GLU A 100 -4.78 -12.92 -0.15
CA GLU A 100 -4.22 -11.58 -0.17
C GLU A 100 -5.31 -10.56 -0.51
N LEU A 101 -5.16 -9.32 -0.06
CA LEU A 101 -6.09 -8.22 -0.31
C LEU A 101 -5.35 -6.94 -0.71
N ASP A 102 -5.95 -6.19 -1.62
CA ASP A 102 -5.63 -4.78 -1.84
C ASP A 102 -6.90 -4.00 -2.23
N ILE A 103 -6.91 -2.68 -2.05
CA ILE A 103 -8.11 -1.83 -2.12
C ILE A 103 -7.82 -0.54 -2.91
N ALA A 104 -8.77 -0.14 -3.76
CA ALA A 104 -8.70 1.16 -4.43
C ALA A 104 -10.04 1.90 -4.43
N VAL A 105 -9.97 3.22 -4.62
CA VAL A 105 -11.12 4.11 -4.75
C VAL A 105 -11.35 4.40 -6.24
N ASN A 106 -12.49 3.96 -6.77
CA ASN A 106 -12.95 4.34 -8.10
C ASN A 106 -13.20 5.86 -8.19
N THR A 107 -13.21 6.43 -9.40
CA THR A 107 -13.46 7.87 -9.59
C THR A 107 -14.85 8.33 -9.14
N ASP A 108 -15.82 7.42 -9.11
CA ASP A 108 -17.16 7.68 -8.59
C ASP A 108 -17.24 7.62 -7.06
N GLY A 109 -16.13 7.32 -6.38
CA GLY A 109 -16.03 7.28 -4.92
C GLY A 109 -16.40 5.94 -4.29
N ARG A 110 -16.64 4.89 -5.09
CA ARG A 110 -16.82 3.53 -4.57
C ARG A 110 -15.48 2.88 -4.28
N LEU A 111 -15.36 2.26 -3.12
CA LEU A 111 -14.25 1.32 -2.86
C LEU A 111 -14.43 0.04 -3.67
N GLU A 112 -13.34 -0.49 -4.22
CA GLU A 112 -13.28 -1.80 -4.88
C GLU A 112 -12.11 -2.60 -4.30
N LEU A 113 -12.46 -3.68 -3.61
CA LEU A 113 -11.56 -4.60 -2.94
C LEU A 113 -11.17 -5.71 -3.91
N PHE A 114 -9.89 -6.03 -3.94
CA PHE A 114 -9.30 -7.07 -4.74
C PHE A 114 -8.77 -8.16 -3.83
N GLY A 115 -8.93 -9.42 -4.22
CA GLY A 115 -8.41 -10.54 -3.46
C GLY A 115 -8.02 -11.73 -4.31
N ILE A 116 -6.97 -12.43 -3.90
CA ILE A 116 -6.48 -13.63 -4.59
C ILE A 116 -7.23 -14.84 -4.03
N GLY A 117 -8.00 -15.53 -4.87
CA GLY A 117 -8.74 -16.72 -4.47
C GLY A 117 -7.84 -17.95 -4.31
N GLY A 118 -8.37 -19.02 -3.69
CA GLY A 118 -7.62 -20.28 -3.49
C GLY A 118 -7.19 -21.02 -4.77
N ASN A 119 -7.64 -20.56 -5.94
CA ASN A 119 -7.22 -21.01 -7.28
C ASN A 119 -6.21 -20.06 -7.94
N ASN A 120 -5.60 -19.14 -7.18
CA ASN A 120 -4.69 -18.09 -7.65
C ASN A 120 -5.29 -17.07 -8.63
N ALA A 121 -6.60 -17.10 -8.89
CA ALA A 121 -7.25 -16.06 -9.68
C ALA A 121 -7.49 -14.80 -8.84
N LEU A 122 -7.42 -13.64 -9.49
CA LEU A 122 -7.85 -12.39 -8.90
C LEU A 122 -9.39 -12.31 -8.90
N TYR A 123 -9.95 -11.80 -7.82
CA TYR A 123 -11.36 -11.46 -7.69
C TYR A 123 -11.50 -10.01 -7.25
N SER A 124 -12.58 -9.34 -7.67
CA SER A 124 -12.96 -8.02 -7.16
C SER A 124 -14.34 -8.03 -6.50
N ASN A 125 -14.55 -7.14 -5.53
CA ASN A 125 -15.79 -6.91 -4.81
C ASN A 125 -15.88 -5.43 -4.47
N TRP A 126 -16.96 -4.75 -4.84
CA TRP A 126 -17.05 -3.29 -4.76
C TRP A 126 -18.27 -2.82 -3.98
N GLN A 127 -18.15 -1.65 -3.35
CA GLN A 127 -19.29 -0.88 -2.89
C GLN A 127 -20.21 -0.58 -4.09
N THR A 128 -21.53 -0.78 -3.93
CA THR A 128 -22.51 -0.51 -4.99
C THR A 128 -22.98 0.94 -5.05
N ALA A 129 -22.69 1.72 -4.01
CA ALA A 129 -22.87 3.17 -3.96
C ALA A 129 -21.61 3.81 -3.36
N PRO A 130 -21.29 5.07 -3.70
CA PRO A 130 -20.14 5.74 -3.11
C PRO A 130 -20.20 5.66 -1.59
N HIS A 131 -19.07 5.37 -0.94
CA HIS A 131 -18.88 5.34 0.51
C HIS A 131 -19.94 4.52 1.31
N ALA A 132 -20.59 3.54 0.69
CA ALA A 132 -21.69 2.78 1.29
C ALA A 132 -21.87 1.37 0.69
N GLY A 133 -22.37 0.45 1.52
CA GLY A 133 -22.89 -0.84 1.06
C GLY A 133 -24.28 -0.74 0.40
N PRO A 134 -24.84 -1.86 -0.09
CA PRO A 134 -24.26 -3.20 -0.06
C PRO A 134 -23.03 -3.32 -0.96
N TRP A 135 -22.24 -4.37 -0.71
CA TRP A 135 -21.14 -4.77 -1.59
C TRP A 135 -21.65 -5.69 -2.70
N SER A 136 -20.98 -5.71 -3.86
CA SER A 136 -21.40 -6.44 -5.05
C SER A 136 -21.36 -7.96 -4.90
N GLY A 137 -20.55 -8.46 -3.98
CA GLY A 137 -20.08 -9.85 -3.99
C GLY A 137 -18.87 -10.02 -4.91
N TRP A 138 -18.21 -11.18 -4.78
CA TRP A 138 -16.95 -11.46 -5.48
C TRP A 138 -17.16 -11.86 -6.94
N TYR A 139 -16.47 -11.16 -7.85
CA TYR A 139 -16.42 -11.42 -9.28
C TYR A 139 -15.01 -11.80 -9.70
N SER A 140 -14.83 -12.86 -10.50
CA SER A 140 -13.49 -13.28 -10.93
C SER A 140 -12.97 -12.42 -12.09
N LEU A 141 -11.73 -11.97 -11.97
CA LEU A 141 -10.95 -11.34 -13.02
C LEU A 141 -9.94 -12.32 -13.66
N GLY A 142 -10.03 -13.62 -13.31
CA GLY A 142 -9.15 -14.67 -13.80
C GLY A 142 -7.68 -14.46 -13.40
N GLY A 143 -6.77 -14.95 -14.24
CA GLY A 143 -5.33 -14.89 -13.98
C GLY A 143 -4.83 -15.99 -13.05
N TRP A 144 -3.51 -16.01 -12.84
CA TRP A 144 -2.83 -16.87 -11.88
C TRP A 144 -1.69 -16.08 -11.24
N ILE A 145 -1.96 -15.50 -10.08
CA ILE A 145 -1.06 -14.57 -9.39
C ILE A 145 -0.85 -14.94 -7.90
N SER A 146 0.22 -14.43 -7.30
CA SER A 146 0.59 -14.66 -5.90
C SER A 146 0.76 -13.40 -5.05
N GLN A 147 0.65 -12.21 -5.66
CA GLN A 147 0.64 -10.91 -4.99
C GLN A 147 -0.31 -9.98 -5.75
N VAL A 148 -0.99 -9.05 -5.08
CA VAL A 148 -1.88 -8.08 -5.73
C VAL A 148 -1.56 -6.65 -5.30
N PHE A 149 -1.51 -5.76 -6.28
CA PHE A 149 -1.57 -4.32 -6.08
C PHE A 149 -2.58 -3.70 -7.03
N VAL A 150 -3.31 -2.68 -6.59
CA VAL A 150 -4.19 -1.90 -7.45
C VAL A 150 -3.85 -0.42 -7.36
N ALA A 151 -3.80 0.23 -8.52
CA ALA A 151 -3.61 1.67 -8.61
C ALA A 151 -4.62 2.28 -9.57
N ARG A 152 -4.90 3.57 -9.38
CA ARG A 152 -5.75 4.34 -10.29
C ARG A 152 -4.88 5.10 -11.28
N ASN A 153 -5.09 4.85 -12.57
CA ASN A 153 -4.52 5.63 -13.66
C ASN A 153 -5.06 7.06 -13.64
N ALA A 154 -4.34 8.01 -14.24
CA ALA A 154 -4.78 9.41 -14.33
C ALA A 154 -6.08 9.62 -15.11
N ASP A 155 -6.43 8.70 -16.02
CA ASP A 155 -7.72 8.70 -16.72
C ASP A 155 -8.87 8.12 -15.87
N GLY A 156 -8.60 7.74 -14.62
CA GLY A 156 -9.59 7.23 -13.67
C GLY A 156 -9.77 5.72 -13.67
N ARG A 157 -9.16 4.99 -14.61
CA ARG A 157 -9.26 3.52 -14.66
C ARG A 157 -8.44 2.89 -13.54
N LEU A 158 -9.02 1.92 -12.84
CA LEU A 158 -8.24 1.04 -11.99
C LEU A 158 -7.42 0.06 -12.86
N GLU A 159 -6.19 -0.18 -12.46
CA GLU A 159 -5.30 -1.21 -13.00
C GLU A 159 -4.74 -2.04 -11.83
N ALA A 160 -4.92 -3.35 -11.93
CA ALA A 160 -4.45 -4.32 -10.97
C ALA A 160 -3.20 -5.01 -11.53
N PHE A 161 -2.25 -5.28 -10.65
CA PHE A 161 -0.97 -5.89 -10.91
C PHE A 161 -0.82 -7.14 -10.07
N GLY A 162 -0.18 -8.16 -10.60
CA GLY A 162 0.16 -9.34 -9.82
C GLY A 162 1.34 -10.14 -10.37
N ILE A 163 2.00 -10.86 -9.47
CA ILE A 163 3.17 -11.68 -9.80
C ILE A 163 2.69 -13.06 -10.26
N GLY A 164 3.04 -13.43 -11.49
CA GLY A 164 2.72 -14.75 -12.04
C GLY A 164 3.59 -15.88 -11.48
N ALA A 165 3.22 -17.13 -11.76
CA ALA A 165 4.00 -18.30 -11.33
C ALA A 165 5.41 -18.36 -11.94
N ASP A 166 5.65 -17.63 -13.03
CA ASP A 166 6.94 -17.43 -13.70
C ASP A 166 7.75 -16.26 -13.12
N HIS A 167 7.28 -15.63 -12.03
CA HIS A 167 7.82 -14.41 -11.43
C HIS A 167 7.76 -13.16 -12.30
N ALA A 168 7.06 -13.18 -13.45
CA ALA A 168 6.83 -11.96 -14.21
C ALA A 168 5.72 -11.14 -13.56
N LEU A 169 5.80 -9.81 -13.70
CA LEU A 169 4.68 -8.93 -13.35
C LEU A 169 3.65 -8.98 -14.47
N TYR A 170 2.38 -9.12 -14.12
CA TYR A 170 1.24 -9.01 -15.04
C TYR A 170 0.32 -7.88 -14.60
N SER A 171 -0.39 -7.26 -15.55
CA SER A 171 -1.47 -6.32 -15.25
C SER A 171 -2.78 -6.63 -15.99
N THR A 172 -3.88 -6.17 -15.42
CA THR A 172 -5.23 -6.13 -16.00
C THR A 172 -5.89 -4.81 -15.56
N TRP A 173 -6.75 -4.23 -16.40
CA TRP A 173 -7.30 -2.90 -16.15
C TRP A 173 -8.77 -2.78 -16.54
N GLN A 174 -9.46 -1.83 -15.92
CA GLN A 174 -10.77 -1.38 -16.38
C GLN A 174 -10.65 -0.75 -17.78
N PRO A 175 -11.59 -1.00 -18.71
CA PRO A 175 -11.56 -0.42 -20.06
C PRO A 175 -11.85 1.09 -20.07
N SER A 176 -12.61 1.57 -19.08
CA SER A 176 -12.86 2.99 -18.79
C SER A 176 -13.17 3.14 -17.29
N ALA A 177 -13.07 4.35 -16.75
CA ALA A 177 -13.18 4.59 -15.32
C ALA A 177 -14.50 4.02 -14.74
N GLY A 178 -14.38 3.11 -13.77
CA GLY A 178 -15.52 2.47 -13.11
C GLY A 178 -16.30 1.45 -13.96
N ALA A 179 -15.77 1.06 -15.13
CA ALA A 179 -16.45 0.13 -16.04
C ALA A 179 -15.83 -1.27 -16.04
N GLY A 180 -16.62 -2.24 -16.53
CA GLY A 180 -16.17 -3.59 -16.85
C GLY A 180 -16.81 -4.10 -18.16
N PRO A 181 -16.49 -5.33 -18.61
CA PRO A 181 -15.51 -6.23 -18.00
C PRO A 181 -14.07 -5.69 -18.13
N TRP A 182 -13.21 -6.10 -17.20
CA TRP A 182 -11.78 -5.76 -17.22
C TRP A 182 -11.08 -6.38 -18.44
N SER A 183 -9.91 -5.85 -18.79
CA SER A 183 -9.06 -6.41 -19.84
C SER A 183 -8.60 -7.84 -19.53
N GLY A 184 -8.04 -8.52 -20.53
CA GLY A 184 -7.23 -9.71 -20.27
C GLY A 184 -5.98 -9.38 -19.44
N TRP A 185 -5.25 -10.41 -19.03
CA TRP A 185 -3.95 -10.26 -18.37
C TRP A 185 -2.83 -10.06 -19.38
N HIS A 186 -1.97 -9.09 -19.13
CA HIS A 186 -0.84 -8.74 -19.98
C HIS A 186 0.45 -8.82 -19.16
N SER A 187 1.48 -9.48 -19.71
CA SER A 187 2.79 -9.56 -19.05
C SER A 187 3.56 -8.25 -19.25
N LEU A 188 4.11 -7.72 -18.17
CA LEU A 188 5.12 -6.66 -18.14
C LEU A 188 6.54 -7.27 -18.08
N GLY A 189 6.65 -8.60 -18.13
CA GLY A 189 7.90 -9.33 -18.06
C GLY A 189 8.65 -9.12 -16.74
N GLY A 190 9.97 -9.29 -16.81
CA GLY A 190 10.85 -9.23 -15.64
C GLY A 190 10.81 -10.49 -14.79
N TRP A 191 11.64 -10.49 -13.75
CA TRP A 191 11.55 -11.43 -12.63
C TRP A 191 11.46 -10.59 -11.37
N VAL A 192 10.38 -10.74 -10.60
CA VAL A 192 10.16 -10.03 -9.34
C VAL A 192 9.66 -10.97 -8.25
N SER A 193 10.16 -10.81 -7.02
CA SER A 193 9.70 -11.55 -5.83
C SER A 193 8.73 -10.75 -4.97
N LYS A 194 8.78 -9.42 -5.07
CA LYS A 194 7.87 -8.47 -4.42
C LYS A 194 7.73 -7.26 -5.32
N VAL A 195 6.55 -6.66 -5.35
CA VAL A 195 6.28 -5.43 -6.13
C VAL A 195 5.66 -4.35 -5.24
N ALA A 196 5.76 -3.10 -5.66
CA ALA A 196 4.88 -2.00 -5.25
C ALA A 196 4.64 -1.09 -6.47
N VAL A 197 3.50 -0.42 -6.54
CA VAL A 197 3.14 0.45 -7.67
C VAL A 197 2.71 1.81 -7.13
N ALA A 198 3.19 2.87 -7.77
CA ALA A 198 2.78 4.23 -7.45
C ALA A 198 2.44 5.02 -8.73
N CYS A 199 1.66 6.08 -8.56
CA CYS A 199 1.32 7.00 -9.64
C CYS A 199 2.19 8.24 -9.53
N ASN A 200 2.94 8.54 -10.59
CA ASN A 200 3.66 9.80 -10.72
C ASN A 200 2.64 10.95 -10.77
N THR A 201 3.06 12.15 -10.37
CA THR A 201 2.19 13.33 -10.39
C THR A 201 1.82 13.80 -11.80
N ASP A 202 2.43 13.25 -12.85
CA ASP A 202 2.05 13.41 -14.26
C ASP A 202 1.04 12.35 -14.74
N GLY A 203 0.62 11.44 -13.85
CA GLY A 203 -0.39 10.43 -14.12
C GLY A 203 0.13 9.08 -14.61
N ARG A 204 1.45 8.91 -14.77
CA ARG A 204 2.06 7.63 -15.18
C ARG A 204 2.21 6.70 -14.00
N LEU A 205 1.71 5.48 -14.12
CA LEU A 205 2.03 4.42 -13.17
C LEU A 205 3.49 3.97 -13.33
N GLU A 206 4.13 3.67 -12.21
CA GLU A 206 5.48 3.14 -12.13
C GLU A 206 5.51 2.01 -11.09
N ALA A 207 6.01 0.85 -11.54
CA ALA A 207 6.12 -0.36 -10.75
C ALA A 207 7.58 -0.54 -10.31
N PHE A 208 7.75 -0.92 -9.04
CA PHE A 208 9.03 -1.18 -8.39
C PHE A 208 9.04 -2.63 -7.93
N GLY A 209 10.10 -3.38 -8.22
CA GLY A 209 10.16 -4.80 -7.90
C GLY A 209 11.53 -5.25 -7.42
N ILE A 210 11.54 -6.25 -6.54
CA ILE A 210 12.77 -6.92 -6.07
C ILE A 210 13.13 -8.04 -7.04
N GLY A 211 14.28 -7.91 -7.71
CA GLY A 211 14.77 -8.90 -8.66
C GLY A 211 15.38 -10.14 -7.98
N ALA A 212 15.78 -11.13 -8.78
CA ALA A 212 16.34 -12.41 -8.30
C ALA A 212 17.67 -12.24 -7.53
N ASP A 213 18.35 -11.14 -7.79
CA ASP A 213 19.57 -10.71 -7.11
C ASP A 213 19.31 -9.82 -5.89
N ASN A 214 18.05 -9.67 -5.47
CA ASN A 214 17.56 -8.77 -4.42
C ASN A 214 17.79 -7.27 -4.71
N ALA A 215 18.15 -6.90 -5.94
CA ALA A 215 18.23 -5.50 -6.32
C ALA A 215 16.84 -4.94 -6.63
N LEU A 216 16.68 -3.63 -6.45
CA LEU A 216 15.49 -2.92 -6.90
C LEU A 216 15.55 -2.73 -8.42
N TYR A 217 14.43 -3.01 -9.08
CA TYR A 217 14.16 -2.69 -10.48
C TYR A 217 12.88 -1.85 -10.57
N HIS A 218 12.74 -1.11 -11.66
CA HIS A 218 11.51 -0.37 -11.95
C HIS A 218 11.12 -0.44 -13.43
N ALA A 219 9.82 -0.30 -13.71
CA ALA A 219 9.23 -0.18 -15.03
C ALA A 219 8.09 0.84 -14.97
N TRP A 220 7.85 1.59 -16.04
CA TRP A 220 6.89 2.70 -16.03
C TRP A 220 6.05 2.75 -17.30
N GLN A 221 4.86 3.34 -17.19
CA GLN A 221 4.08 3.76 -18.35
C GLN A 221 4.80 4.92 -19.08
N PRO A 222 4.84 4.94 -20.42
CA PRO A 222 5.47 6.03 -21.19
C PRO A 222 4.66 7.34 -21.15
N SER A 223 3.35 7.27 -20.89
CA SER A 223 2.42 8.39 -20.73
C SER A 223 1.27 7.98 -19.82
N ALA A 224 0.53 8.92 -19.25
CA ALA A 224 -0.61 8.64 -18.37
C ALA A 224 -1.60 7.64 -19.01
N GLY A 225 -1.79 6.48 -18.38
CA GLY A 225 -2.67 5.40 -18.90
C GLY A 225 -2.21 4.76 -20.20
N GLY A 226 -0.99 5.05 -20.66
CA GLY A 226 -0.45 4.61 -21.94
C GLY A 226 0.37 3.32 -21.84
N GLY A 227 0.48 2.62 -22.97
CA GLY A 227 1.38 1.47 -23.15
C GLY A 227 2.03 1.47 -24.54
N PRO A 228 2.94 0.53 -24.82
CA PRO A 228 3.44 -0.48 -23.89
C PRO A 228 4.29 0.14 -22.77
N TRP A 229 4.34 -0.52 -21.62
CA TRP A 229 5.23 -0.16 -20.51
C TRP A 229 6.71 -0.21 -20.96
N SER A 230 7.58 0.51 -20.26
CA SER A 230 9.02 0.39 -20.44
C SER A 230 9.51 -1.04 -20.11
N GLY A 231 10.74 -1.36 -20.54
CA GLY A 231 11.45 -2.50 -19.96
C GLY A 231 11.87 -2.23 -18.51
N TRP A 232 12.16 -3.30 -17.76
CA TRP A 232 12.69 -3.20 -16.40
C TRP A 232 14.11 -2.65 -16.39
N SER A 233 14.34 -1.59 -15.61
CA SER A 233 15.64 -0.96 -15.39
C SER A 233 16.10 -1.19 -13.95
N LYS A 234 17.40 -1.40 -13.75
CA LYS A 234 17.99 -1.71 -12.44
C LYS A 234 18.34 -0.43 -11.67
N LEU A 235 17.87 -0.32 -10.44
CA LEU A 235 18.24 0.74 -9.47
C LEU A 235 19.26 0.26 -8.42
N GLY A 236 19.62 -1.03 -8.45
CA GLY A 236 20.67 -1.60 -7.62
C GLY A 236 20.24 -1.80 -6.17
N GLY A 237 21.20 -1.77 -5.24
CA GLY A 237 20.97 -2.09 -3.83
C GLY A 237 20.78 -3.58 -3.58
N TRP A 238 20.58 -3.92 -2.32
CA TRP A 238 20.07 -5.22 -1.87
C TRP A 238 18.95 -4.90 -0.88
N ILE A 239 17.73 -5.35 -1.17
CA ILE A 239 16.56 -5.15 -0.29
C ILE A 239 15.70 -6.42 -0.21
N SER A 240 15.09 -6.66 0.95
CA SER A 240 14.18 -7.79 1.18
C SER A 240 12.71 -7.39 1.34
N ASP A 241 12.46 -6.08 1.51
CA ASP A 241 11.12 -5.48 1.57
C ASP A 241 11.16 -4.13 0.85
N LEU A 242 10.01 -3.65 0.38
CA LEU A 242 9.91 -2.33 -0.23
C LEU A 242 8.55 -1.66 0.02
N THR A 243 8.56 -0.33 0.06
CA THR A 243 7.38 0.53 -0.06
C THR A 243 7.76 1.80 -0.84
N VAL A 244 6.80 2.47 -1.45
CA VAL A 244 7.02 3.67 -2.27
C VAL A 244 6.06 4.76 -1.85
N ALA A 245 6.56 5.99 -1.74
CA ALA A 245 5.77 7.17 -1.47
C ALA A 245 6.16 8.32 -2.42
N CYS A 246 5.23 9.25 -2.63
CA CYS A 246 5.47 10.44 -3.44
C CYS A 246 5.69 11.66 -2.55
N ASN A 247 6.85 12.29 -2.68
CA ASN A 247 7.14 13.57 -2.03
C ASN A 247 6.16 14.67 -2.47
N SER A 248 6.06 15.73 -1.68
CA SER A 248 5.17 16.87 -1.97
C SER A 248 5.56 17.65 -3.23
N ASP A 249 6.80 17.53 -3.69
CA ASP A 249 7.29 18.11 -4.96
C ASP A 249 7.08 17.19 -6.17
N GLY A 250 6.45 16.03 -5.98
CA GLY A 250 6.12 15.09 -7.05
C GLY A 250 7.19 14.03 -7.35
N ARG A 251 8.33 14.04 -6.64
CA ARG A 251 9.35 12.98 -6.77
C ARG A 251 8.93 11.72 -6.03
N MET A 252 9.09 10.57 -6.67
CA MET A 252 8.96 9.28 -5.99
C MET A 252 10.19 8.98 -5.12
N GLU A 253 9.94 8.32 -4.01
CA GLU A 253 10.95 7.81 -3.09
C GLU A 253 10.58 6.40 -2.67
N VAL A 254 11.53 5.47 -2.87
CA VAL A 254 11.38 4.05 -2.57
C VAL A 254 12.20 3.77 -1.32
N PHE A 255 11.55 3.13 -0.36
CA PHE A 255 12.16 2.65 0.86
C PHE A 255 12.32 1.14 0.79
N GLY A 256 13.41 0.61 1.34
CA GLY A 256 13.61 -0.83 1.43
C GLY A 256 14.41 -1.27 2.64
N ILE A 257 14.21 -2.52 3.06
CA ILE A 257 14.97 -3.14 4.16
C ILE A 257 16.21 -3.80 3.58
N GLY A 258 17.40 -3.32 3.97
CA GLY A 258 18.68 -3.89 3.55
C GLY A 258 19.01 -5.23 4.23
N SER A 259 20.09 -5.87 3.80
CA SER A 259 20.53 -7.18 4.35
C SER A 259 21.01 -7.10 5.79
N ASP A 260 21.32 -5.90 6.27
CA ASP A 260 21.64 -5.59 7.66
C ASP A 260 20.40 -5.25 8.51
N GLY A 261 19.19 -5.38 7.95
CA GLY A 261 17.93 -5.06 8.63
C GLY A 261 17.64 -3.57 8.75
N ALA A 262 18.49 -2.69 8.21
CA ALA A 262 18.27 -1.25 8.25
C ALA A 262 17.35 -0.77 7.12
N LEU A 263 16.70 0.36 7.34
CA LEU A 263 15.96 1.09 6.31
C LEU A 263 16.94 1.85 5.41
N TYR A 264 16.69 1.77 4.10
CA TYR A 264 17.35 2.57 3.08
C TYR A 264 16.30 3.27 2.22
N ASP A 265 16.67 4.41 1.65
CA ASP A 265 15.88 5.16 0.68
C ASP A 265 16.66 5.37 -0.64
N ILE A 266 15.91 5.48 -1.72
CA ILE A 266 16.36 5.95 -3.04
C ILE A 266 15.23 6.76 -3.68
N TRP A 267 15.56 7.93 -4.20
CA TRP A 267 14.58 8.89 -4.74
C TRP A 267 14.91 9.36 -6.15
N GLN A 268 13.87 9.72 -6.91
CA GLN A 268 14.00 10.50 -8.14
C GLN A 268 14.66 11.85 -7.81
N THR A 269 15.62 12.31 -8.61
CA THR A 269 16.29 13.61 -8.38
C THR A 269 15.52 14.80 -8.98
N VAL A 270 14.60 14.52 -9.90
CA VAL A 270 13.63 15.47 -10.48
C VAL A 270 12.27 14.79 -10.59
N PRO A 271 11.13 15.51 -10.52
CA PRO A 271 9.82 14.90 -10.63
C PRO A 271 9.66 14.11 -11.94
N HIS A 272 8.95 12.98 -11.86
CA HIS A 272 8.54 12.15 -13.00
C HIS A 272 9.69 11.52 -13.81
N GLY A 273 10.92 11.50 -13.31
CA GLY A 273 12.02 11.00 -14.12
C GLY A 273 13.32 10.75 -13.37
N GLY A 274 14.25 10.12 -14.10
CA GLY A 274 15.62 9.97 -13.67
C GLY A 274 16.45 11.25 -13.89
N PRO A 275 17.70 11.27 -13.37
CA PRO A 275 18.35 10.17 -12.68
C PRO A 275 17.79 9.93 -11.27
N TRP A 276 17.94 8.70 -10.77
CA TRP A 276 17.74 8.38 -9.37
C TRP A 276 18.99 8.71 -8.56
N SER A 277 18.82 8.97 -7.27
CA SER A 277 19.92 9.10 -6.32
C SER A 277 20.67 7.77 -6.12
N GLY A 278 21.75 7.81 -5.35
CA GLY A 278 22.31 6.59 -4.76
C GLY A 278 21.55 6.19 -3.49
N TRP A 279 21.60 4.91 -3.14
CA TRP A 279 21.01 4.40 -1.90
C TRP A 279 21.59 5.12 -0.69
N ASN A 280 20.70 5.63 0.17
CA ASN A 280 21.06 6.26 1.44
C ASN A 280 20.52 5.43 2.60
N ARG A 281 21.28 5.40 3.70
CA ARG A 281 20.96 4.55 4.86
C ARG A 281 20.29 5.40 5.94
N LEU A 282 19.04 5.08 6.25
CA LEU A 282 18.25 5.71 7.32
C LEU A 282 18.39 5.00 8.68
N GLY A 283 19.08 3.87 8.71
CA GLY A 283 19.38 3.12 9.93
C GLY A 283 18.18 2.35 10.46
N GLY A 284 18.13 2.16 11.78
CA GLY A 284 17.12 1.30 12.42
C GLY A 284 17.39 -0.19 12.23
N TRP A 285 16.51 -1.01 12.79
CA TRP A 285 16.48 -2.46 12.62
C TRP A 285 15.02 -2.91 12.55
N VAL A 286 14.49 -3.08 11.33
CA VAL A 286 13.07 -3.30 11.08
C VAL A 286 12.84 -4.53 10.19
N SER A 287 11.70 -5.20 10.38
CA SER A 287 11.33 -6.42 9.63
C SER A 287 10.16 -6.24 8.67
N GLN A 288 9.42 -5.14 8.80
CA GLN A 288 8.39 -4.72 7.85
C GLN A 288 8.27 -3.20 7.86
N ILE A 289 7.95 -2.61 6.71
CA ILE A 289 7.87 -1.16 6.52
C ILE A 289 6.60 -0.69 5.81
N SER A 290 6.12 0.49 6.18
CA SER A 290 5.05 1.22 5.50
C SER A 290 5.41 2.70 5.47
N ALA A 291 5.12 3.39 4.38
CA ALA A 291 5.39 4.82 4.24
C ALA A 291 4.14 5.56 3.77
N ASP A 292 3.91 6.75 4.31
CA ASP A 292 2.85 7.64 3.85
C ASP A 292 3.30 9.10 3.99
N ARG A 293 2.54 10.03 3.41
CA ARG A 293 2.84 11.46 3.41
C ARG A 293 1.91 12.19 4.38
N ASN A 294 2.52 12.88 5.34
CA ASN A 294 1.81 13.81 6.22
C ASN A 294 1.13 14.93 5.41
N SER A 295 0.10 15.55 6.01
CA SER A 295 -0.63 16.66 5.40
C SER A 295 0.22 17.90 5.10
N ASP A 296 1.37 18.06 5.76
CA ASP A 296 2.35 19.12 5.50
C ASP A 296 3.36 18.77 4.39
N GLY A 297 3.24 17.59 3.79
CA GLY A 297 4.06 17.17 2.66
C GLY A 297 5.36 16.44 3.03
N ARG A 298 5.59 16.15 4.32
CA ARG A 298 6.71 15.31 4.79
C ARG A 298 6.38 13.84 4.70
N LEU A 299 7.32 13.04 4.20
CA LEU A 299 7.21 11.59 4.28
C LEU A 299 7.50 11.10 5.70
N GLU A 300 6.77 10.08 6.11
CA GLU A 300 6.97 9.36 7.37
C GLU A 300 6.92 7.86 7.10
N VAL A 301 7.90 7.14 7.63
CA VAL A 301 8.08 5.71 7.45
C VAL A 301 7.93 5.03 8.80
N PHE A 302 7.05 4.05 8.84
CA PHE A 302 6.79 3.18 9.97
C PHE A 302 7.53 1.85 9.78
N GLY A 303 8.04 1.28 10.86
CA GLY A 303 8.66 -0.04 10.83
C GLY A 303 8.44 -0.83 12.10
N ILE A 304 8.35 -2.16 11.95
CA ILE A 304 8.29 -3.09 13.09
C ILE A 304 9.70 -3.50 13.49
N GLY A 305 10.11 -3.15 14.71
CA GLY A 305 11.41 -3.52 15.26
C GLY A 305 11.52 -5.02 15.59
N SER A 306 12.73 -5.51 15.83
CA SER A 306 12.96 -6.91 16.26
C SER A 306 12.35 -7.25 17.63
N ASP A 307 12.04 -6.23 18.44
CA ASP A 307 11.31 -6.35 19.70
C ASP A 307 9.78 -6.38 19.50
N GLY A 308 9.31 -6.30 18.26
CA GLY A 308 7.90 -6.25 17.88
C GLY A 308 7.22 -4.93 18.23
N ALA A 309 7.97 -3.87 18.52
CA ALA A 309 7.41 -2.53 18.68
C ALA A 309 7.31 -1.80 17.34
N LEU A 310 6.36 -0.90 17.24
CA LEU A 310 6.26 0.07 16.16
C LEU A 310 7.26 1.21 16.38
N TYR A 311 7.99 1.57 15.33
CA TYR A 311 8.85 2.75 15.26
C TYR A 311 8.48 3.61 14.06
N ASP A 312 8.78 4.91 14.15
CA ASP A 312 8.66 5.87 13.06
C ASP A 312 9.96 6.64 12.82
N ILE A 313 10.15 7.09 11.59
CA ILE A 313 11.17 8.06 11.16
C ILE A 313 10.54 8.96 10.08
N TRP A 314 10.83 10.27 10.11
CA TRP A 314 10.17 11.23 9.23
C TRP A 314 11.15 12.26 8.66
N GLN A 315 10.83 12.78 7.49
CA GLN A 315 11.49 13.97 6.95
C GLN A 315 11.25 15.15 7.89
N THR A 316 12.29 15.94 8.20
CA THR A 316 12.16 17.12 9.08
C THR A 316 11.62 18.36 8.36
N VAL A 317 11.72 18.38 7.03
CA VAL A 317 11.14 19.41 6.14
C VAL A 317 10.49 18.71 4.94
N PRO A 318 9.44 19.29 4.31
CA PRO A 318 8.80 18.67 3.17
C PRO A 318 9.78 18.38 2.04
N HIS A 319 9.59 17.23 1.36
CA HIS A 319 10.34 16.79 0.17
C HIS A 319 11.87 16.83 0.30
N GLY A 320 12.41 16.74 1.50
CA GLY A 320 13.84 16.82 1.72
C GLY A 320 14.31 16.28 3.07
N GLY A 321 15.61 15.99 3.13
CA GLY A 321 16.29 15.72 4.38
C GLY A 321 16.63 17.01 5.16
N PRO A 322 17.14 16.89 6.40
CA PRO A 322 17.49 15.63 7.05
C PRO A 322 16.25 14.85 7.56
N TRP A 323 16.43 13.56 7.77
CA TRP A 323 15.46 12.71 8.46
C TRP A 323 15.62 12.85 9.98
N SER A 324 14.55 12.56 10.73
CA SER A 324 14.60 12.45 12.19
C SER A 324 15.44 11.25 12.64
N GLY A 325 15.66 11.12 13.95
CA GLY A 325 16.07 9.83 14.52
C GLY A 325 14.87 8.91 14.66
N TRP A 326 15.12 7.60 14.68
CA TRP A 326 14.08 6.60 14.96
C TRP A 326 13.45 6.85 16.32
N ASN A 327 12.12 6.89 16.33
CA ASN A 327 11.32 7.08 17.52
C ASN A 327 10.45 5.83 17.75
N LYS A 328 10.30 5.44 19.01
CA LYS A 328 9.54 4.25 19.40
C LYS A 328 8.12 4.67 19.78
N LEU A 329 7.12 4.04 19.18
CA LEU A 329 5.71 4.38 19.35
C LEU A 329 4.95 3.48 20.33
N THR A 330 5.38 2.22 20.50
CA THR A 330 4.70 1.22 21.36
C THR A 330 5.65 0.48 22.30
#